data_AF-A0A0K8S6Q7-F1
#
_entry.id   AF-A0A0K8S6Q7-F1
#
_cell.length_a   1.000
_cell.length_b   1.000
_cell.length_c   1.000
_cell.angle_alpha   90.00
_cell.angle_beta   90.00
_cell.angle_gamma   90.00
#
_symmetry.space_group_name_H-M   'P 1'
#
loop_
_entity.id
_entity.type
_entity.pdbx_description
1 polymer ?
#
loop_
_entity_poly.entity_id
_entity_poly.type
_entity_poly.pdbx_seq_one_letter_code
_entity_poly.pdbx_strand_id
1 'polypeptide(L)'
;AKFTLIKEHLVEFNQLAMANSEGSDDMLNRVMPKDNIGLAALLKTKEAAWENCPRDCSQVTEQAILVCTAHIHWDPEFCDVKLIQVMMLSHALKGVLEEASHHFRPNAGVNPVQ
;
A
#
# COMPACT_ATOMS: atom_id res chain seq x y z
N ALA A 1 18.52 14.86 1.59
CA ALA A 1 17.45 14.00 1.03
C ALA A 1 16.39 13.76 2.12
N LYS A 2 15.09 13.79 1.80
CA LYS A 2 14.00 13.78 2.80
C LYS A 2 13.50 12.38 3.21
N PHE A 3 13.72 11.37 2.37
CA PHE A 3 13.17 10.02 2.56
C PHE A 3 14.26 8.94 2.39
N THR A 4 14.00 7.77 2.97
CA THR A 4 14.70 6.49 2.67
C THR A 4 13.66 5.47 2.24
N LEU A 5 13.92 4.73 1.15
CA LEU A 5 13.10 3.57 0.77
C LEU A 5 13.35 2.42 1.75
N ILE A 6 12.29 1.87 2.33
CA ILE A 6 12.34 0.72 3.22
C ILE A 6 12.03 -0.57 2.43
N LYS A 7 10.91 -0.56 1.70
CA LYS A 7 10.42 -1.73 0.97
C LYS A 7 9.60 -1.28 -0.24
N GLU A 8 9.67 -2.07 -1.31
CA GLU A 8 8.87 -1.91 -2.51
C GLU A 8 7.97 -3.13 -2.69
N HIS A 9 6.76 -2.90 -3.19
CA HIS A 9 5.74 -3.90 -3.44
C HIS A 9 5.15 -3.70 -4.83
N LEU A 10 5.25 -4.74 -5.65
CA LEU A 10 4.56 -4.83 -6.93
C LEU A 10 3.21 -5.53 -6.73
N VAL A 11 2.17 -4.94 -7.32
CA VAL A 11 0.79 -5.42 -7.27
C VAL A 11 0.36 -5.74 -8.70
N GLU A 12 0.32 -7.02 -9.04
CA GLU A 12 -0.13 -7.51 -10.34
C GLU A 12 -1.62 -7.90 -10.26
N PHE A 13 -2.49 -7.11 -10.88
CA PHE A 13 -3.93 -7.28 -10.73
C PHE A 13 -4.45 -8.59 -11.34
N ASN A 14 -3.83 -9.07 -12.41
CA ASN A 14 -4.14 -10.37 -13.01
C ASN A 14 -3.88 -11.54 -12.04
N GLN A 15 -2.74 -11.54 -11.33
CA GLN A 15 -2.38 -12.58 -10.36
C GLN A 15 -3.29 -12.52 -9.13
N LEU A 16 -3.61 -11.31 -8.66
CA LEU A 16 -4.57 -11.13 -7.57
C LEU A 16 -5.96 -11.61 -7.96
N ALA A 17 -6.41 -11.35 -9.18
CA ALA A 17 -7.69 -11.85 -9.67
C ALA A 17 -7.71 -13.39 -9.72
N MET A 18 -6.65 -14.03 -10.22
CA MET A 18 -6.52 -15.50 -10.21
C MET A 18 -6.58 -16.09 -8.80
N ALA A 19 -5.97 -15.42 -7.81
CA ALA A 19 -5.98 -15.88 -6.43
C ALA A 19 -7.33 -15.70 -5.73
N ASN A 20 -8.21 -14.83 -6.24
CA ASN A 20 -9.48 -14.44 -5.61
C ASN A 20 -10.72 -14.76 -6.47
N SER A 21 -10.60 -15.57 -7.52
CA SER A 21 -11.67 -15.81 -8.49
C SER A 21 -12.69 -16.88 -8.11
N GLU A 22 -12.58 -17.50 -6.93
CA GLU A 22 -13.50 -18.55 -6.51
C GLU A 22 -14.96 -18.05 -6.54
N GLY A 23 -15.77 -18.62 -7.43
CA GLY A 23 -17.20 -18.34 -7.53
C GLY A 23 -17.61 -17.20 -8.48
N SER A 24 -16.69 -16.61 -9.27
CA SER A 24 -17.05 -15.60 -10.28
C SER A 24 -16.19 -15.66 -11.54
N ASP A 25 -16.59 -16.55 -12.46
CA ASP A 25 -15.90 -16.74 -13.75
C ASP A 25 -15.94 -15.49 -14.63
N ASP A 26 -17.05 -14.74 -14.63
CA ASP A 26 -17.18 -13.51 -15.42
C ASP A 26 -16.20 -12.42 -14.97
N MET A 27 -15.96 -12.33 -13.65
CA MET A 27 -14.98 -11.39 -13.09
C MET A 27 -13.55 -11.80 -13.48
N LEU A 28 -13.22 -13.09 -13.36
CA LEU A 28 -11.91 -13.61 -13.74
C LEU A 28 -11.64 -13.38 -15.23
N ASN A 29 -12.60 -13.71 -16.11
CA ASN A 29 -12.44 -13.62 -17.56
C ASN A 29 -12.26 -12.17 -18.06
N ARG A 30 -12.74 -11.17 -17.31
CA ARG A 30 -12.64 -9.75 -17.69
C ARG A 30 -11.40 -9.07 -17.13
N VAL A 31 -10.92 -9.48 -15.95
CA VAL A 31 -9.78 -8.87 -15.24
C VAL A 31 -8.46 -9.59 -15.54
N MET A 32 -8.45 -10.93 -15.57
CA MET A 32 -7.24 -11.74 -15.77
C MET A 32 -6.45 -11.42 -17.05
N PRO A 33 -7.09 -11.13 -18.20
CA PRO A 33 -6.37 -10.79 -19.43
C PRO A 33 -5.70 -9.41 -19.41
N LYS A 34 -5.89 -8.60 -18.36
CA LYS A 34 -5.32 -7.24 -18.27
C LYS A 34 -4.03 -7.25 -17.45
N ASP A 35 -2.98 -6.65 -17.98
CA ASP A 35 -1.63 -6.56 -17.40
C ASP A 35 -1.40 -5.27 -16.60
N ASN A 36 -2.48 -4.62 -16.15
CA ASN A 36 -2.39 -3.44 -15.30
C ASN A 36 -1.70 -3.78 -13.97
N ILE A 37 -0.89 -2.84 -13.46
CA ILE A 37 -0.14 -3.01 -12.22
C ILE A 37 -0.27 -1.79 -11.29
N GLY A 38 -0.04 -2.03 -10.01
CA GLY A 38 0.25 -1.03 -8.99
C GLY A 38 1.66 -1.22 -8.43
N LEU A 39 2.30 -0.13 -8.02
CA LEU A 39 3.55 -0.12 -7.28
C LEU A 39 3.34 0.63 -5.97
N ALA A 40 3.84 0.07 -4.87
CA ALA A 40 3.81 0.70 -3.57
C ALA A 40 5.21 0.71 -2.95
N ALA A 41 5.58 1.84 -2.36
CA ALA A 41 6.85 2.05 -1.70
C ALA A 41 6.61 2.50 -0.26
N LEU A 42 7.16 1.76 0.68
CA LEU A 42 7.20 2.14 2.08
C LEU A 42 8.45 3.00 2.32
N LEU A 43 8.25 4.24 2.75
CA LEU A 43 9.29 5.24 2.90
C LEU A 43 9.42 5.65 4.38
N LYS A 44 10.66 5.83 4.86
CA LYS A 44 10.95 6.43 6.17
C LYS A 44 11.26 7.92 5.98
N THR A 45 10.64 8.80 6.76
CA THR A 45 11.02 10.21 6.81
C THR A 45 12.37 10.38 7.50
N LYS A 46 13.19 11.30 7.01
CA LYS A 46 14.42 11.75 7.68
C LYS A 46 14.16 13.08 8.40
N GLU A 47 15.05 13.48 9.29
CA GLU A 47 15.01 14.81 9.94
C GLU A 47 14.87 15.95 8.92
N ALA A 48 15.54 15.85 7.77
CA ALA A 48 15.45 16.81 6.67
C ALA A 48 14.04 16.99 6.07
N ALA A 49 13.11 16.06 6.33
CA ALA A 49 11.70 16.21 5.94
C ALA A 49 10.96 17.24 6.81
N TRP A 50 11.48 17.52 8.02
CA TRP A 50 10.80 18.27 9.07
C TRP A 50 11.45 19.62 9.39
N GLU A 51 12.51 20.02 8.67
CA GLU A 51 13.27 21.27 8.91
C GLU A 51 12.41 22.56 8.94
N ASN A 52 11.25 22.56 8.25
CA ASN A 52 10.33 23.69 8.21
C ASN A 52 9.09 23.53 9.11
N CYS A 53 9.03 22.48 9.95
CA CYS A 53 7.90 22.27 10.84
C CYS A 53 8.01 23.15 12.11
N PRO A 54 6.89 23.72 12.58
CA PRO A 54 6.84 24.40 13.88
C PRO A 54 7.37 23.48 15.00
N ARG A 55 8.05 24.07 15.99
CA ARG A 55 8.96 23.43 16.97
C ARG A 55 8.37 22.32 17.87
N ASP A 56 7.13 21.92 17.67
CA ASP A 56 6.47 20.82 18.39
C ASP A 56 6.58 19.45 17.68
N CYS A 57 7.06 19.41 16.42
CA CYS A 57 7.19 18.16 15.65
C CYS A 57 8.52 17.41 15.87
N SER A 58 9.41 17.89 16.75
CA SER A 58 10.74 17.28 16.95
C SER A 58 10.71 15.87 17.55
N GLN A 59 9.54 15.39 18.00
CA GLN A 59 9.34 14.02 18.49
C GLN A 59 8.94 13.04 17.36
N VAL A 60 8.62 13.52 16.15
CA VAL A 60 8.22 12.70 15.00
C VAL A 60 9.39 12.60 14.01
N THR A 61 10.54 12.11 14.47
CA THR A 61 11.74 12.01 13.60
C THR A 61 11.71 10.80 12.68
N GLU A 62 10.85 9.80 12.95
CA GLU A 62 10.90 8.50 12.26
C GLU A 62 9.52 7.98 11.82
N GLN A 63 8.74 8.81 11.14
CA GLN A 63 7.46 8.38 10.56
C GLN A 63 7.66 7.54 9.29
N ALA A 64 6.89 6.46 9.17
CA ALA A 64 6.77 5.68 7.94
C ALA A 64 5.58 6.18 7.09
N ILE A 65 5.76 6.24 5.78
CA ILE A 65 4.75 6.65 4.80
C ILE A 65 4.69 5.60 3.70
N LEU A 66 3.50 5.04 3.45
CA LEU A 66 3.26 4.17 2.31
C LEU A 66 2.74 5.02 1.14
N VAL A 67 3.47 5.02 0.03
CA VAL A 67 3.10 5.72 -1.20
C VAL A 67 2.79 4.69 -2.26
N CYS A 68 1.68 4.85 -2.98
CA CYS A 68 1.30 3.96 -4.06
C CYS A 68 1.02 4.75 -5.35
N THR A 69 1.38 4.16 -6.47
CA THR A 69 0.99 4.58 -7.82
C THR A 69 0.41 3.37 -8.55
N ALA A 70 -0.64 3.57 -9.34
CA ALA A 70 -1.23 2.51 -10.14
C ALA A 70 -1.74 3.07 -11.46
N HIS A 71 -1.63 2.26 -12.51
CA HIS A 71 -2.21 2.57 -13.80
C HIS A 71 -3.36 1.61 -14.09
N ILE A 72 -4.57 2.09 -13.79
CA ILE A 72 -5.83 1.35 -13.91
C ILE A 72 -6.23 1.22 -15.39
N HIS A 73 -7.07 0.23 -15.68
CA HIS A 73 -7.60 0.02 -17.02
C HIS A 73 -8.26 1.28 -17.61
N TRP A 74 -7.99 1.55 -18.89
CA TRP A 74 -8.38 2.81 -19.53
C TRP A 74 -9.81 2.78 -20.12
N ASP A 75 -10.24 1.63 -20.65
CA ASP A 75 -11.46 1.51 -21.46
C ASP A 75 -12.73 1.89 -20.67
N PRO A 76 -13.54 2.86 -21.11
CA PRO A 76 -14.75 3.29 -20.41
C PRO A 76 -15.81 2.19 -20.26
N GLU A 77 -15.87 1.18 -21.13
CA GLU A 77 -16.87 0.11 -21.06
C GLU A 77 -16.60 -0.90 -19.93
N PHE A 78 -15.39 -0.87 -19.37
CA PHE A 78 -14.93 -1.80 -18.33
C PHE A 78 -14.88 -1.13 -16.95
N CYS A 79 -15.96 -0.45 -16.56
CA CYS A 79 -16.05 0.22 -15.26
C CYS A 79 -15.97 -0.76 -14.08
N ASP A 80 -16.44 -2.00 -14.27
CA ASP A 80 -16.34 -3.13 -13.36
C ASP A 80 -14.89 -3.54 -13.11
N VAL A 81 -14.10 -3.70 -14.18
CA VAL A 81 -12.67 -4.05 -14.08
C VAL A 81 -11.91 -2.98 -13.31
N LYS A 82 -12.19 -1.69 -13.56
CA LYS A 82 -11.56 -0.58 -12.83
C LYS A 82 -11.87 -0.62 -11.34
N LEU A 83 -13.14 -0.86 -10.99
CA LEU A 83 -13.57 -0.97 -9.61
C LEU A 83 -12.85 -2.12 -8.90
N ILE A 84 -12.81 -3.30 -9.52
CA ILE A 84 -12.15 -4.48 -8.96
C ILE A 84 -10.64 -4.23 -8.80
N GLN A 85 -9.97 -3.62 -9.79
CA GLN A 85 -8.55 -3.27 -9.68
C GLN A 85 -8.28 -2.34 -8.48
N VAL A 86 -9.11 -1.32 -8.26
CA VAL A 86 -8.98 -0.42 -7.10
C VAL A 86 -9.25 -1.13 -5.77
N MET A 87 -10.23 -2.04 -5.74
CA MET A 87 -10.51 -2.86 -4.56
C MET A 87 -9.36 -3.80 -4.22
N MET A 88 -8.81 -4.51 -5.22
CA MET A 88 -7.64 -5.38 -5.06
C MET A 88 -6.41 -4.59 -4.61
N LEU A 89 -6.16 -3.41 -5.19
CA LEU A 89 -5.09 -2.52 -4.77
C LEU A 89 -5.23 -2.13 -3.31
N SER A 90 -6.41 -1.68 -2.89
CA SER A 90 -6.68 -1.24 -1.52
C SER A 90 -6.48 -2.38 -0.52
N HIS A 91 -6.93 -3.59 -0.88
CA HIS A 91 -6.73 -4.78 -0.05
C HIS A 91 -5.24 -5.14 0.07
N ALA A 92 -4.50 -5.15 -1.04
CA ALA A 92 -3.06 -5.42 -1.03
C ALA A 92 -2.30 -4.39 -0.18
N LEU A 93 -2.61 -3.10 -0.31
CA LEU A 93 -2.01 -2.03 0.49
C LEU A 93 -2.29 -2.18 1.98
N LYS A 94 -3.49 -2.64 2.35
CA LYS A 94 -3.82 -2.95 3.75
C LYS A 94 -2.92 -4.05 4.30
N GLY A 95 -2.68 -5.12 3.55
CA GLY A 95 -1.76 -6.18 3.95
C GLY A 95 -0.32 -5.66 4.16
N VAL A 96 0.16 -4.82 3.24
CA VAL A 96 1.47 -4.16 3.38
C VAL A 96 1.54 -3.30 4.64
N LEU A 97 0.47 -2.57 4.97
CA LEU A 97 0.42 -1.73 6.15
C LEU A 97 0.41 -2.55 7.45
N GLU A 98 -0.31 -3.67 7.48
CA GLU A 98 -0.32 -4.60 8.62
C GLU A 98 1.07 -5.19 8.85
N GLU A 99 1.75 -5.68 7.80
CA GLU A 99 3.14 -6.14 7.86
C GLU A 99 4.09 -5.04 8.40
N ALA A 100 3.97 -3.81 7.88
CA ALA A 100 4.77 -2.69 8.32
C ALA A 100 4.52 -2.35 9.79
N SER A 101 3.26 -2.41 10.25
CA SER A 101 2.89 -2.08 11.63
C SER A 101 3.59 -2.98 12.67
N HIS A 102 3.83 -4.25 12.32
CA HIS A 102 4.58 -5.19 13.16
C HIS A 102 6.06 -4.84 13.24
N HIS A 103 6.65 -4.34 12.15
CA HIS A 103 8.07 -3.95 12.11
C HIS A 103 8.33 -2.63 12.84
N PHE A 104 7.38 -1.68 12.81
CA PHE A 104 7.52 -0.37 13.44
C PHE A 104 7.01 -0.29 14.88
N ARG A 105 6.57 -1.41 15.48
CA ARG A 105 6.24 -1.50 16.92
C ARG A 105 7.16 -2.48 17.67
N PRO A 106 8.43 -2.15 17.97
CA PRO A 106 9.29 -3.06 18.73
C PRO A 106 9.00 -3.13 20.23
N ASN A 107 8.28 -2.16 20.81
CA ASN A 107 7.88 -2.16 22.23
C ASN A 107 6.89 -1.02 22.51
N ALA A 108 5.59 -1.27 22.36
CA ALA A 108 4.62 -0.51 23.16
C ALA A 108 4.69 -1.11 24.57
N GLY A 109 5.56 -0.54 25.41
CA GLY A 109 5.78 -1.00 26.78
C GLY A 109 4.46 -1.12 27.54
N VAL A 110 4.03 -2.35 27.78
CA VAL A 110 3.09 -2.68 28.85
C VAL A 110 3.81 -2.33 30.14
N ASN A 111 3.51 -1.18 30.73
CA ASN A 111 3.83 -0.96 32.14
C ASN A 111 2.79 -1.74 32.94
N PRO A 112 3.16 -2.81 33.68
CA PRO A 112 2.25 -3.38 34.65
C PRO A 112 2.03 -2.32 35.74
N VAL A 113 0.77 -1.95 35.93
CA VAL A 113 0.35 -1.13 37.07
C VAL A 113 0.64 -1.94 38.32
N GLN A 114 1.61 -1.51 39.12
CA GLN A 114 1.79 -1.92 40.51
C GLN A 114 0.70 -1.29 41.38
#